data_AF-A0A6F8XM49-F1
#
_entry.id   AF-A0A6F8XM49-F1
#
_cell.length_a   1.000
_cell.length_b   1.000
_cell.length_c   1.000
_cell.angle_alpha   90.00
_cell.angle_beta   90.00
_cell.angle_gamma   90.00
#
_symmetry.space_group_name_H-M   'P 1'
#
loop_
_entity.id
_entity.type
_entity.pdbx_description
1 polymer ?
#
loop_
_entity_poly.entity_id
_entity_poly.type
_entity_poly.pdbx_seq_one_letter_code
_entity_poly.pdbx_strand_id
1 'polypeptide(L)'
;MVAYEVVTQLQRQGAEVEGLFLIDSIMPGTEAWSGIDLSAFDVDEFEVMSLVLIGNAYAGRWDIRDHLMLEDVRGLAVERQLEVVTDFLVGRASVDLDRSMVSTLVRGTYEVIVGNNDALARYQPLPLRSSVPTRLFYATHGFVGPGNPNGLPEMKRLDGDRTNGFGDFVGAGLTVQDMPADHYTICRDECIAEIAAVVARGGSPNRA
;
A
#
# COMPACT_ATOMS: atom_id res chain seq x y z
N MET A 1 7.26 -3.88 3.00
CA MET A 1 8.14 -4.89 3.63
C MET A 1 9.37 -5.25 2.82
N VAL A 2 9.28 -5.37 1.49
CA VAL A 2 10.42 -5.78 0.64
C VAL A 2 11.69 -4.98 0.93
N ALA A 3 11.61 -3.65 1.01
CA ALA A 3 12.78 -2.80 1.30
C ALA A 3 13.43 -3.15 2.66
N TYR A 4 12.63 -3.38 3.70
CA TYR A 4 13.12 -3.76 5.03
C TYR A 4 13.84 -5.11 5.01
N GLU A 5 13.27 -6.11 4.33
CA GLU A 5 13.91 -7.43 4.19
C GLU A 5 15.21 -7.33 3.39
N VAL A 6 15.26 -6.50 2.34
CA VAL A 6 16.49 -6.24 1.58
C VAL A 6 17.57 -5.64 2.50
N VAL A 7 17.23 -4.65 3.34
CA VAL A 7 18.16 -4.09 4.34
C VAL A 7 18.67 -5.17 5.29
N THR A 8 17.77 -6.03 5.77
CA THR A 8 18.11 -7.15 6.65
C THR A 8 19.12 -8.10 6.00
N GLN A 9 18.91 -8.46 4.73
CA GLN A 9 19.81 -9.33 3.98
C GLN A 9 21.15 -8.67 3.64
N LEU A 10 21.16 -7.37 3.35
CA LEU A 10 22.38 -6.59 3.13
C LEU A 10 23.25 -6.55 4.41
N GLN A 11 22.66 -6.25 5.56
CA GLN A 11 23.37 -6.29 6.84
C GLN A 11 23.89 -7.70 7.19
N ARG A 12 23.15 -8.76 6.79
CA ARG A 12 23.62 -10.14 6.96
C ARG A 12 24.89 -10.44 6.17
N GLN A 13 25.06 -9.78 5.03
CA GLN A 13 26.22 -9.86 4.16
C GLN A 13 27.33 -8.86 4.54
N GLY A 14 27.13 -8.07 5.59
CA GLY A 14 28.09 -7.08 6.06
C GLY A 14 28.07 -5.75 5.27
N ALA A 15 27.06 -5.53 4.45
CA ALA A 15 26.88 -4.24 3.77
C ALA A 15 26.29 -3.20 4.73
N GLU A 16 26.78 -1.96 4.59
CA GLU A 16 26.18 -0.79 5.24
C GLU A 16 25.01 -0.27 4.41
N VAL A 17 23.97 0.20 5.09
CA VAL A 17 22.77 0.76 4.47
C VAL A 17 22.63 2.20 4.93
N GLU A 18 22.68 3.13 3.98
CA GLU A 18 22.67 4.58 4.25
C GLU A 18 21.32 5.08 4.80
N GLY A 19 20.23 4.43 4.40
CA GLY A 19 18.91 4.74 4.93
C GLY A 19 17.80 3.85 4.40
N LEU A 20 16.65 3.94 5.06
CA LEU A 20 15.43 3.23 4.71
C LEU A 20 14.26 4.21 4.68
N PHE A 21 13.56 4.29 3.55
CA PHE A 21 12.33 5.07 3.43
C PHE A 21 11.13 4.12 3.36
N LEU A 22 10.13 4.39 4.18
CA LEU A 22 8.91 3.61 4.30
C LEU A 22 7.72 4.54 4.04
N ILE A 23 6.96 4.27 2.98
CA ILE A 23 5.72 4.99 2.71
C ILE A 23 4.59 4.16 3.31
N ASP A 24 4.11 4.62 4.46
CA ASP A 24 3.00 4.06 5.23
C ASP A 24 2.98 2.53 5.32
N SER A 25 4.16 1.97 5.44
CA SER A 25 4.36 0.54 5.62
C SER A 25 3.97 0.15 7.04
N ILE A 26 3.33 -1.00 7.20
CA ILE A 26 2.92 -1.55 8.50
C ILE A 26 3.65 -2.86 8.75
N MET A 27 4.33 -2.98 9.88
CA MET A 27 5.17 -4.13 10.20
C MET A 27 4.30 -5.35 10.56
N PRO A 28 4.34 -6.45 9.79
CA PRO A 28 3.57 -7.65 10.08
C PRO A 28 3.96 -8.28 11.42
N GLY A 29 2.98 -8.92 12.07
CA GLY A 29 3.20 -9.60 13.36
C GLY A 29 3.33 -8.66 14.56
N THR A 30 3.05 -7.36 14.39
CA THR A 30 3.03 -6.36 15.47
C THR A 30 1.60 -5.95 15.80
N GLU A 31 1.41 -5.26 16.94
CA GLU A 31 0.11 -4.70 17.31
C GLU A 31 -0.41 -3.71 16.25
N ALA A 32 0.48 -2.97 15.57
CA ALA A 32 0.10 -2.07 14.49
C ALA A 32 -0.53 -2.79 13.28
N TRP A 33 -0.12 -4.02 13.00
CA TRP A 33 -0.71 -4.85 11.95
C TRP A 33 -2.08 -5.39 12.35
N SER A 34 -2.19 -5.93 13.57
CA SER A 34 -3.47 -6.43 14.09
C SER A 34 -4.45 -5.32 14.48
N GLY A 35 -3.97 -4.08 14.61
CA GLY A 35 -4.74 -2.90 14.98
C GLY A 35 -5.50 -2.25 13.83
N ILE A 36 -5.39 -2.78 12.60
CA ILE A 36 -6.21 -2.33 11.48
C ILE A 36 -7.65 -2.78 11.72
N ASP A 37 -8.57 -1.81 11.80
CA ASP A 37 -10.00 -2.08 12.01
C ASP A 37 -10.64 -2.61 10.74
N LEU A 38 -10.76 -3.94 10.67
CA LEU A 38 -11.42 -4.65 9.57
C LEU A 38 -12.91 -4.91 9.85
N SER A 39 -13.49 -4.37 10.94
CA SER A 39 -14.87 -4.67 11.34
C SER A 39 -15.94 -4.22 10.33
N ALA A 40 -15.57 -3.31 9.41
CA ALA A 40 -16.41 -2.87 8.31
C ALA A 40 -16.49 -3.89 7.14
N PHE A 41 -15.71 -4.97 7.19
CA PHE A 41 -15.63 -6.00 6.15
C PHE A 41 -15.85 -7.39 6.74
N ASP A 42 -16.54 -8.23 5.98
CA ASP A 42 -16.44 -9.68 6.22
C ASP A 42 -15.07 -10.18 5.76
N VAL A 43 -14.56 -11.25 6.37
CA VAL A 43 -13.20 -11.78 6.12
C VAL A 43 -12.93 -12.06 4.64
N ASP A 44 -13.96 -12.44 3.88
CA ASP A 44 -13.89 -12.73 2.45
C ASP A 44 -13.86 -11.47 1.55
N GLU A 45 -13.95 -10.27 2.12
CA GLU A 45 -14.12 -9.02 1.36
C GLU A 45 -12.84 -8.22 1.17
N PHE A 46 -11.77 -8.61 1.88
CA PHE A 46 -10.47 -7.97 1.73
C PHE A 46 -9.88 -8.18 0.32
N GLU A 47 -10.10 -9.36 -0.27
CA GLU A 47 -9.70 -9.64 -1.65
C GLU A 47 -10.55 -8.84 -2.65
N VAL A 48 -11.84 -8.68 -2.36
CA VAL A 48 -12.76 -7.87 -3.18
C VAL A 48 -12.33 -6.41 -3.21
N MET A 49 -11.92 -5.85 -2.06
CA MET A 49 -11.35 -4.50 -1.98
C MET A 49 -10.13 -4.34 -2.89
N SER A 50 -9.27 -5.36 -3.00
CA SER A 50 -8.09 -5.30 -3.87
C SER A 50 -8.48 -5.10 -5.34
N LEU A 51 -9.57 -5.72 -5.80
CA LEU A 51 -10.08 -5.52 -7.16
C LEU A 51 -10.67 -4.13 -7.39
N VAL A 52 -11.37 -3.56 -6.41
CA VAL A 52 -11.85 -2.18 -6.45
C VAL A 52 -10.68 -1.21 -6.60
N LEU A 53 -9.62 -1.41 -5.82
CA LEU A 53 -8.41 -0.61 -5.86
C LEU A 53 -7.67 -0.73 -7.19
N ILE A 54 -7.55 -1.96 -7.74
CA ILE A 54 -6.98 -2.21 -9.07
C ILE A 54 -7.79 -1.44 -10.14
N GLY A 55 -9.11 -1.59 -10.13
CA GLY A 55 -10.00 -0.92 -11.08
C GLY A 55 -9.85 0.60 -11.02
N ASN A 56 -9.95 1.19 -9.84
CA ASN A 56 -9.86 2.65 -9.69
C ASN A 56 -8.44 3.20 -9.94
N ALA A 57 -7.39 2.43 -9.67
CA ALA A 57 -6.03 2.82 -10.03
C ALA A 57 -5.82 2.86 -11.55
N TYR A 58 -6.37 1.90 -12.30
CA TYR A 58 -6.33 1.94 -13.77
C TYR A 58 -7.29 2.98 -14.35
N ALA A 59 -8.44 3.21 -13.70
CA ALA A 59 -9.38 4.26 -14.07
C ALA A 59 -8.70 5.63 -14.13
N GLY A 60 -7.95 5.99 -13.09
CA GLY A 60 -7.18 7.24 -13.06
C GLY A 60 -6.12 7.34 -14.17
N ARG A 61 -5.49 6.22 -14.55
CA ARG A 61 -4.50 6.20 -15.65
C ARG A 61 -5.12 6.37 -17.03
N TRP A 62 -6.37 5.97 -17.21
CA TRP A 62 -7.10 6.05 -18.49
C TRP A 62 -8.15 7.17 -18.52
N ASP A 63 -8.03 8.15 -17.62
CA ASP A 63 -8.92 9.32 -17.50
C ASP A 63 -10.41 8.93 -17.38
N ILE A 64 -10.69 7.81 -16.71
CA ILE A 64 -12.04 7.38 -16.37
C ILE A 64 -12.44 8.12 -15.10
N ARG A 65 -13.53 8.90 -15.18
CA ARG A 65 -14.03 9.73 -14.07
C ARG A 65 -15.00 8.99 -13.14
N ASP A 66 -15.65 7.96 -13.67
CA ASP A 66 -16.48 7.07 -12.87
C ASP A 66 -15.59 6.26 -11.92
N HIS A 67 -16.16 5.84 -10.80
CA HIS A 67 -15.49 4.98 -9.83
C HIS A 67 -16.18 3.62 -9.83
N LEU A 68 -15.37 2.56 -9.79
CA LEU A 68 -15.82 1.22 -9.48
C LEU A 68 -16.10 1.18 -7.97
N MET A 69 -17.30 0.78 -7.59
CA MET A 69 -17.73 0.71 -6.19
C MET A 69 -17.61 -0.73 -5.68
N LEU A 70 -17.47 -0.88 -4.36
CA LEU A 70 -17.44 -2.20 -3.73
C LEU A 70 -18.70 -3.02 -4.04
N GLU A 71 -19.87 -2.37 -4.09
CA GLU A 71 -21.15 -3.03 -4.41
C GLU A 71 -21.21 -3.60 -5.83
N ASP A 72 -20.40 -3.10 -6.76
CA ASP A 72 -20.35 -3.62 -8.14
C ASP A 72 -19.72 -5.02 -8.22
N VAL A 73 -18.89 -5.37 -7.22
CA VAL A 73 -18.09 -6.60 -7.21
C VAL A 73 -18.44 -7.55 -6.06
N ARG A 74 -18.92 -7.03 -4.93
CA ARG A 74 -19.21 -7.82 -3.72
C ARG A 74 -20.25 -8.91 -3.99
N GLY A 75 -20.02 -10.09 -3.40
CA GLY A 75 -20.93 -11.25 -3.51
C GLY A 75 -20.86 -12.01 -4.83
N LEU A 76 -20.06 -11.56 -5.80
CA LEU A 76 -19.79 -12.30 -7.04
C LEU A 76 -18.65 -13.30 -6.85
N ALA A 77 -18.61 -14.36 -7.66
CA ALA A 77 -17.42 -15.23 -7.73
C ALA A 77 -16.22 -14.46 -8.33
N VAL A 78 -15.00 -14.77 -7.91
CA VAL A 78 -13.76 -14.06 -8.31
C VAL A 78 -13.65 -13.86 -9.82
N GLU A 79 -13.92 -14.90 -10.62
CA GLU A 79 -13.88 -14.81 -12.08
C GLU A 79 -14.85 -13.75 -12.63
N ARG A 80 -16.05 -13.66 -12.03
CA ARG A 80 -17.03 -12.65 -12.40
C ARG A 80 -16.64 -11.27 -11.90
N GLN A 81 -15.99 -11.15 -10.74
CA GLN A 81 -15.46 -9.87 -10.25
C GLN A 81 -14.39 -9.33 -11.21
N LEU A 82 -13.46 -10.19 -11.67
CA LEU A 82 -12.44 -9.84 -12.65
C LEU A 82 -13.05 -9.37 -13.98
N GLU A 83 -14.11 -10.03 -14.44
CA GLU A 83 -14.87 -9.60 -15.62
C GLU A 83 -15.51 -8.23 -15.42
N VAL A 84 -16.17 -7.99 -14.28
CA VAL A 84 -16.80 -6.69 -13.97
C VAL A 84 -15.77 -5.56 -13.98
N VAL A 85 -14.61 -5.76 -13.36
CA VAL A 85 -13.52 -4.77 -13.36
C VAL A 85 -13.02 -4.52 -14.79
N THR A 86 -12.83 -5.58 -15.57
CA THR A 86 -12.37 -5.49 -16.96
C THR A 86 -13.38 -4.72 -17.82
N ASP A 87 -14.66 -5.09 -17.73
CA ASP A 87 -15.73 -4.47 -18.51
C ASP A 87 -15.95 -3.01 -18.08
N PHE A 88 -15.79 -2.69 -16.78
CA PHE A 88 -15.80 -1.32 -16.27
C PHE A 88 -14.73 -0.46 -16.94
N LEU A 89 -13.50 -0.96 -17.02
CA LEU A 89 -12.36 -0.23 -17.59
C LEU A 89 -12.50 -0.03 -19.10
N VAL A 90 -12.81 -1.10 -19.83
CA VAL A 90 -12.95 -1.08 -21.29
C VAL A 90 -14.14 -0.21 -21.71
N GLY A 91 -15.27 -0.30 -20.99
CA GLY A 91 -16.49 0.40 -21.37
C GLY A 91 -16.49 1.89 -21.08
N ARG A 92 -15.53 2.40 -20.29
CA ARG A 92 -15.52 3.80 -19.82
C ARG A 92 -14.27 4.59 -20.20
N ALA A 93 -13.22 3.92 -20.67
CA ALA A 93 -12.01 4.59 -21.12
C ALA A 93 -12.31 5.54 -22.29
N SER A 94 -11.61 6.68 -22.30
CA SER A 94 -11.66 7.63 -23.43
C SER A 94 -10.91 7.13 -24.67
N VAL A 95 -10.10 6.08 -24.49
CA VAL A 95 -9.31 5.42 -25.53
C VAL A 95 -9.84 4.00 -25.75
N ASP A 96 -9.67 3.49 -26.97
CA ASP A 96 -10.03 2.10 -27.27
C ASP A 96 -9.03 1.15 -26.60
N LEU A 97 -9.54 0.31 -25.69
CA LEU A 97 -8.74 -0.65 -24.93
C LEU A 97 -9.08 -2.06 -25.40
N ASP A 98 -8.05 -2.83 -25.77
CA ASP A 98 -8.24 -4.25 -26.07
C ASP A 98 -8.67 -4.99 -24.79
N ARG A 99 -9.89 -5.54 -24.81
CA ARG A 99 -10.48 -6.23 -23.66
C ARG A 99 -9.64 -7.39 -23.18
N SER A 100 -8.99 -8.14 -24.08
CA SER A 100 -8.17 -9.28 -23.70
C SER A 100 -6.92 -8.83 -22.95
N MET A 101 -6.28 -7.76 -23.41
CA MET A 101 -5.13 -7.14 -22.73
C MET A 101 -5.51 -6.59 -21.35
N VAL A 102 -6.63 -5.86 -21.24
CA VAL A 102 -7.11 -5.34 -19.96
C VAL A 102 -7.43 -6.49 -19.01
N SER A 103 -8.08 -7.57 -19.48
CA SER A 103 -8.37 -8.74 -18.65
C SER A 103 -7.09 -9.38 -18.12
N THR A 104 -6.09 -9.60 -18.97
CA THR A 104 -4.79 -10.15 -18.56
C THR A 104 -4.11 -9.24 -17.53
N LEU A 105 -4.17 -7.92 -17.72
CA LEU A 105 -3.58 -6.96 -16.81
C LEU A 105 -4.25 -6.96 -15.43
N VAL A 106 -5.59 -6.92 -15.39
CA VAL A 106 -6.37 -6.95 -14.15
C VAL A 106 -6.11 -8.25 -13.40
N ARG A 107 -6.19 -9.40 -14.08
CA ARG A 107 -5.93 -10.72 -13.47
C ARG A 107 -4.51 -10.84 -12.94
N GLY A 108 -3.51 -10.50 -13.74
CA GLY A 108 -2.11 -10.56 -13.32
C GLY A 108 -1.83 -9.66 -12.12
N THR A 109 -2.44 -8.46 -12.08
CA THR A 109 -2.31 -7.56 -10.93
C THR A 109 -2.98 -8.15 -9.68
N TYR A 110 -4.17 -8.74 -9.83
CA TYR A 110 -4.88 -9.40 -8.74
C TYR A 110 -4.07 -10.57 -8.15
N GLU A 111 -3.57 -11.46 -9.00
CA GLU A 111 -2.75 -12.61 -8.59
C GLU A 111 -1.48 -12.17 -7.86
N VAL A 112 -0.83 -11.09 -8.30
CA VAL A 112 0.32 -10.50 -7.60
C VAL A 112 -0.06 -9.98 -6.22
N ILE A 113 -1.19 -9.28 -6.08
CA ILE A 113 -1.64 -8.77 -4.77
C ILE A 113 -1.95 -9.92 -3.81
N VAL A 114 -2.73 -10.92 -4.25
CA VAL A 114 -3.08 -12.09 -3.44
C VAL A 114 -1.82 -12.84 -3.02
N GLY A 115 -0.90 -13.11 -3.96
CA GLY A 115 0.36 -13.77 -3.66
C GLY A 115 1.24 -12.98 -2.68
N ASN A 116 1.25 -11.65 -2.78
CA ASN A 116 1.97 -10.79 -1.84
C ASN A 116 1.32 -10.80 -0.45
N ASN A 117 -0.01 -10.79 -0.36
CA ASN A 117 -0.73 -10.88 0.91
C ASN A 117 -0.45 -12.22 1.62
N ASP A 118 -0.46 -13.32 0.87
CA ASP A 118 -0.09 -14.65 1.37
C ASP A 118 1.35 -14.69 1.89
N ALA A 119 2.29 -14.09 1.16
CA ALA A 119 3.68 -13.99 1.59
C ALA A 119 3.81 -13.14 2.87
N LEU A 120 3.06 -12.04 2.96
CA LEU A 120 3.05 -11.14 4.10
C LEU A 120 2.48 -11.80 5.35
N ALA A 121 1.41 -12.59 5.22
CA ALA A 121 0.79 -13.33 6.32
C ALA A 121 1.74 -14.36 6.97
N ARG A 122 2.74 -14.84 6.21
CA ARG A 122 3.76 -15.79 6.69
C ARG A 122 5.08 -15.12 7.06
N TYR A 123 5.21 -13.82 6.81
CA TYR A 123 6.44 -13.10 7.03
C TYR A 123 6.68 -12.89 8.53
N GLN A 124 7.86 -13.28 9.01
CA GLN A 124 8.31 -13.08 10.38
C GLN A 124 9.53 -12.16 10.37
N PRO A 125 9.33 -10.85 10.57
CA PRO A 125 10.44 -9.91 10.57
C PRO A 125 11.38 -10.19 11.74
N LEU A 126 12.69 -10.01 11.52
CA LEU A 126 13.68 -9.94 12.59
C LEU A 126 14.18 -8.50 12.69
N PRO A 127 14.51 -7.98 13.89
CA PRO A 127 15.14 -6.67 14.04
C PRO A 127 16.43 -6.54 13.22
N LEU A 128 16.73 -5.32 12.78
CA LEU A 128 17.98 -5.00 12.10
C LEU A 128 19.18 -5.26 13.04
N ARG A 129 20.30 -5.72 12.45
CA ARG A 129 21.54 -5.99 13.20
C ARG A 129 22.19 -4.70 13.72
N SER A 130 22.01 -3.61 12.99
CA SER A 130 22.44 -2.27 13.38
C SER A 130 21.36 -1.25 13.01
N SER A 131 21.33 -0.16 13.77
CA SER A 131 20.40 0.96 13.54
C SER A 131 20.62 1.55 12.15
N VAL A 132 19.53 1.69 11.38
CA VAL A 132 19.54 2.33 10.05
C VAL A 132 18.73 3.62 10.13
N PRO A 133 19.25 4.76 9.63
CA PRO A 133 18.46 5.97 9.49
C PRO A 133 17.18 5.67 8.71
N THR A 134 16.05 5.71 9.39
CA THR A 134 14.77 5.29 8.82
C THR A 134 13.80 6.46 8.83
N ARG A 135 13.10 6.67 7.73
CA ARG A 135 12.00 7.63 7.65
C ARG A 135 10.72 6.92 7.25
N LEU A 136 9.74 7.01 8.13
CA LEU A 136 8.37 6.53 7.89
C LEU A 136 7.48 7.73 7.57
N PHE A 137 6.85 7.71 6.40
CA PHE A 137 5.77 8.63 6.05
C PHE A 137 4.46 8.00 6.50
N TYR A 138 3.83 8.54 7.53
CA TYR A 138 2.66 7.98 8.21
C TYR A 138 1.37 8.62 7.70
N ALA A 139 0.42 7.82 7.22
CA ALA A 139 -0.89 8.30 6.77
C ALA A 139 -1.80 8.63 7.97
N THR A 140 -2.19 9.90 8.14
CA THR A 140 -2.93 10.35 9.33
C THR A 140 -4.44 10.13 9.29
N HIS A 141 -5.02 9.83 8.12
CA HIS A 141 -6.45 9.57 7.99
C HIS A 141 -6.83 8.11 8.25
N GLY A 142 -5.89 7.27 8.70
CA GLY A 142 -6.12 5.85 9.01
C GLY A 142 -5.71 4.93 7.86
N PHE A 143 -6.24 3.70 7.88
CA PHE A 143 -6.00 2.73 6.80
C PHE A 143 -6.87 3.07 5.57
N VAL A 144 -8.17 3.31 5.80
CA VAL A 144 -9.07 3.95 4.84
C VAL A 144 -9.70 5.15 5.52
N GLY A 145 -9.50 6.35 4.97
CA GLY A 145 -9.99 7.58 5.56
C GLY A 145 -11.47 7.85 5.29
N PRO A 146 -12.09 8.77 6.03
CA PRO A 146 -13.46 9.21 5.77
C PRO A 146 -13.56 9.86 4.39
N GLY A 147 -14.55 9.43 3.61
CA GLY A 147 -14.73 9.94 2.24
C GLY A 147 -13.65 9.46 1.27
N ASN A 148 -13.04 8.29 1.53
CA ASN A 148 -12.09 7.69 0.60
C ASN A 148 -12.67 7.69 -0.82
N PRO A 149 -11.92 8.18 -1.82
CA PRO A 149 -12.41 8.38 -3.18
C PRO A 149 -12.84 7.09 -3.88
N ASN A 150 -12.39 5.92 -3.41
CA ASN A 150 -12.77 4.62 -3.97
C ASN A 150 -14.08 4.07 -3.36
N GLY A 151 -14.80 4.85 -2.55
CA GLY A 151 -16.05 4.43 -1.91
C GLY A 151 -15.86 3.31 -0.88
N LEU A 152 -14.64 3.10 -0.39
CA LEU A 152 -14.34 2.11 0.63
C LEU A 152 -14.82 2.60 1.99
N PRO A 153 -15.42 1.73 2.82
CA PRO A 153 -15.78 2.09 4.19
C PRO A 153 -14.52 2.43 5.00
N GLU A 154 -14.68 3.34 5.95
CA GLU A 154 -13.60 3.81 6.82
C GLU A 154 -12.98 2.63 7.59
N MET A 155 -11.65 2.58 7.61
CA MET A 155 -10.87 1.61 8.38
C MET A 155 -9.84 2.35 9.21
N LYS A 156 -10.02 2.30 10.53
CA LYS A 156 -9.17 2.99 11.49
C LYS A 156 -7.91 2.18 11.81
N ARG A 157 -6.92 2.87 12.38
CA ARG A 157 -5.84 2.24 13.14
C ARG A 157 -6.20 2.37 14.60
N LEU A 158 -6.40 1.24 15.26
CA LEU A 158 -6.81 1.15 16.65
C LEU A 158 -5.60 1.24 17.59
N ASP A 159 -4.42 0.90 17.08
CA ASP A 159 -3.17 1.12 17.79
C ASP A 159 -2.76 2.60 17.70
N GLY A 160 -2.13 3.09 18.77
CA GLY A 160 -1.55 4.44 18.82
C GLY A 160 -0.12 4.50 18.28
N ASP A 161 0.40 3.42 17.66
CA ASP A 161 1.80 3.33 17.29
C ASP A 161 2.08 4.09 15.99
N ARG A 162 2.64 5.29 16.17
CA ARG A 162 3.08 6.17 15.08
C ARG A 162 4.23 5.59 14.25
N THR A 163 4.88 4.54 14.73
CA THR A 163 5.95 3.85 14.00
C THR A 163 5.42 2.73 13.11
N ASN A 164 4.10 2.46 13.12
CA ASN A 164 3.48 1.33 12.44
C ASN A 164 4.20 -0.02 12.74
N GLY A 165 4.63 -0.21 13.99
CA GLY A 165 5.32 -1.41 14.45
C GLY A 165 6.81 -1.46 14.11
N PHE A 166 7.39 -0.43 13.49
CA PHE A 166 8.82 -0.45 13.13
C PHE A 166 9.77 -0.07 14.26
N GLY A 167 9.28 0.58 15.34
CA GLY A 167 10.13 1.12 16.41
C GLY A 167 11.13 0.10 16.97
N ASP A 168 10.65 -1.12 17.24
CA ASP A 168 11.46 -2.21 17.80
C ASP A 168 12.37 -2.91 16.77
N PHE A 169 12.19 -2.62 15.48
CA PHE A 169 12.87 -3.31 14.38
C PHE A 169 14.02 -2.53 13.78
N VAL A 170 13.92 -1.19 13.73
CA VAL A 170 14.94 -0.34 13.06
C VAL A 170 15.86 0.40 14.04
N GLY A 171 15.52 0.42 15.33
CA GLY A 171 16.29 1.08 16.38
C GLY A 171 16.09 2.60 16.45
N ALA A 172 17.00 3.30 17.13
CA ALA A 172 16.87 4.72 17.49
C ALA A 172 16.93 5.72 16.29
N GLY A 173 17.13 5.23 15.07
CA GLY A 173 17.23 6.05 13.84
C GLY A 173 15.89 6.35 13.15
N LEU A 174 14.75 5.95 13.73
CA LEU A 174 13.44 6.16 13.11
C LEU A 174 12.92 7.59 13.29
N THR A 175 12.56 8.22 12.18
CA THR A 175 11.81 9.48 12.14
C THR A 175 10.47 9.25 11.47
N VAL A 176 9.40 9.80 12.05
CA VAL A 176 8.04 9.74 11.49
C VAL A 176 7.69 11.10 10.92
N GLN A 177 7.17 11.12 9.69
CA GLN A 177 6.62 12.30 9.04
C GLN A 177 5.15 12.05 8.73
N ASP A 178 4.30 12.94 9.22
CA ASP A 178 2.86 12.86 9.05
C ASP A 178 2.46 13.30 7.64
N MET A 179 1.61 12.50 7.00
CA MET A 179 1.04 12.78 5.68
C MET A 179 -0.50 12.85 5.80
N PRO A 180 -1.15 13.95 5.36
CA PRO A 180 -2.60 14.13 5.45
C PRO A 180 -3.35 13.31 4.39
N ALA A 181 -3.20 11.98 4.46
CA ALA A 181 -3.75 10.99 3.56
C ALA A 181 -4.13 9.72 4.32
N ASP A 182 -4.80 8.80 3.65
CA ASP A 182 -4.94 7.41 4.09
C ASP A 182 -3.94 6.49 3.35
N HIS A 183 -3.91 5.20 3.73
CA HIS A 183 -2.97 4.21 3.17
C HIS A 183 -3.02 4.12 1.64
N TYR A 184 -4.20 4.31 1.04
CA TYR A 184 -4.41 4.16 -0.40
C TYR A 184 -4.18 5.44 -1.18
N THR A 185 -4.26 6.60 -0.52
CA THR A 185 -4.14 7.91 -1.15
C THR A 185 -2.78 8.57 -0.93
N ILE A 186 -1.96 8.08 0.00
CA ILE A 186 -0.60 8.61 0.27
C ILE A 186 0.34 8.58 -0.96
N CYS A 187 0.06 7.71 -1.92
CA CYS A 187 0.83 7.62 -3.16
C CYS A 187 0.27 8.47 -4.32
N ARG A 188 -0.66 9.40 -4.06
CA ARG A 188 -1.15 10.36 -5.05
C ARG A 188 -0.21 11.56 -5.19
N ASP A 189 -0.33 12.26 -6.32
CA ASP A 189 0.61 13.29 -6.78
C ASP A 189 1.02 14.31 -5.72
N GLU A 190 0.06 14.85 -4.95
CA GLU A 190 0.34 15.85 -3.91
C GLU A 190 1.24 15.30 -2.79
N CYS A 191 0.92 14.11 -2.28
CA CYS A 191 1.70 13.45 -1.22
C CYS A 191 3.05 12.93 -1.75
N ILE A 192 3.08 12.40 -2.97
CA ILE A 192 4.33 11.93 -3.59
C ILE A 192 5.29 13.08 -3.86
N ALA A 193 4.80 14.26 -4.28
CA ALA A 193 5.66 15.43 -4.46
C ALA A 193 6.34 15.84 -3.15
N GLU A 194 5.62 15.80 -2.04
CA GLU A 194 6.17 16.08 -0.71
C GLU A 194 7.19 15.01 -0.27
N ILE A 195 6.84 13.74 -0.41
CA ILE A 195 7.73 12.60 -0.11
C ILE A 195 9.02 12.71 -0.93
N ALA A 196 8.91 12.97 -2.23
CA ALA A 196 10.05 13.12 -3.13
C ALA A 196 10.95 14.29 -2.72
N ALA A 197 10.38 15.43 -2.32
CA ALA A 197 11.14 16.57 -1.84
C ALA A 197 11.92 16.25 -0.54
N VAL A 198 11.36 15.44 0.34
CA VAL A 198 12.03 14.97 1.57
C VAL A 198 13.16 14.00 1.25
N VAL A 199 12.92 13.03 0.36
CA VAL A 199 13.94 12.07 -0.08
C VAL A 199 15.11 12.80 -0.74
N ALA A 200 14.83 13.77 -1.62
CA ALA A 200 15.86 14.57 -2.29
C ALA A 200 16.73 15.38 -1.31
N ARG A 201 16.15 15.92 -0.23
CA ARG A 201 16.88 16.63 0.83
C ARG A 201 17.67 15.69 1.75
N GLY A 202 17.22 14.45 1.91
CA GLY A 202 17.85 13.43 2.75
C GLY A 202 18.95 12.62 2.06
N GLY A 203 19.12 12.75 0.74
CA GLY A 203 20.04 11.95 -0.08
C GLY A 203 21.41 12.59 -0.39
N SER A 204 21.86 13.59 0.37
CA SER A 204 23.20 14.18 0.19
C SER A 204 24.03 14.10 1.47
N PRO A 205 24.89 13.09 1.63
CA PRO A 205 26.11 13.28 2.38
C PRO A 205 27.07 14.10 1.51
N ASN A 206 27.58 15.21 2.06
CA ASN A 206 28.72 16.00 1.58
C ASN A 206 29.50 15.38 0.40
N ARG A 207 29.39 15.98 -0.78
CA ARG A 207 30.56 16.03 -1.67
C ARG A 207 31.44 17.17 -1.17
N ALA A 208 32.61 16.78 -0.69
CA ALA A 208 33.69 17.65 -0.22
C ALA A 208 34.07 18.73 -1.24
#